data_AF-A0A962AU44-F1
#
_entry.id   AF-A0A962AU44-F1
#
_cell.length_a   1.000
_cell.length_b   1.000
_cell.length_c   1.000
_cell.angle_alpha   90.00
_cell.angle_beta   90.00
_cell.angle_gamma   90.00
#
_symmetry.space_group_name_H-M   'P 1'
#
loop_
_entity.id
_entity.type
_entity.pdbx_description
1 polymer ?
#
loop_
_entity_poly.entity_id
_entity_poly.type
_entity_poly.pdbx_seq_one_letter_code
_entity_poly.pdbx_strand_id
1 'polypeptide(L)'
;MHDTSARPDRDPAHLFATPDPVVERRPDGSQRARSADALRPYGRSVTDWLVQWAARAPDRIFLQERSAPTPGAPWRKMTYAQTLARVEALAAGLLSLGLGPDRPLAILGDNSIDHALLTLAGLHVGVPVSPISVAYSLQSRDHMKLRSILKALGPGA
;
A
#
# COMPACT_ATOMS: atom_id res chain seq x y z
N MET A 1 -16.41 -5.57 25.03
CA MET A 1 -15.99 -4.38 25.79
C MET A 1 -14.59 -4.02 25.31
N HIS A 2 -14.48 -3.16 24.29
CA HIS A 2 -13.19 -2.68 23.84
C HIS A 2 -12.74 -1.56 24.78
N ASP A 3 -11.61 -1.77 25.43
CA ASP A 3 -10.96 -0.73 26.21
C ASP A 3 -10.63 0.45 25.29
N THR A 4 -11.28 1.58 25.54
CA THR A 4 -11.16 2.81 24.72
C THR A 4 -10.16 3.79 25.37
N SER A 5 -9.42 3.37 26.39
CA SER A 5 -8.77 4.29 27.34
C SER A 5 -7.37 4.79 26.96
N ALA A 6 -6.79 4.38 25.82
CA ALA A 6 -5.53 4.96 25.34
C ALA A 6 -5.69 5.54 23.94
N ARG A 7 -6.38 6.68 23.81
CA ARG A 7 -6.20 7.51 22.62
C ARG A 7 -4.75 7.99 22.64
N PRO A 8 -3.95 7.75 21.59
CA PRO A 8 -2.59 8.28 21.53
C PRO A 8 -2.67 9.81 21.66
N ASP A 9 -1.72 10.38 22.39
CA ASP A 9 -1.59 11.82 22.55
C ASP A 9 -1.59 12.48 21.17
N ARG A 10 -2.52 13.43 20.98
CA ARG A 10 -2.72 14.15 19.73
C ARG A 10 -2.29 15.60 19.83
N ASP A 11 -1.56 15.98 20.89
CA ASP A 11 -0.91 17.28 20.94
C ASP A 11 0.01 17.42 19.71
N PRO A 12 -0.23 18.40 18.81
CA PRO A 12 0.62 18.64 17.65
C PRO A 12 2.09 18.82 18.02
N ALA A 13 2.39 19.35 19.21
CA ALA A 13 3.75 19.53 19.70
C ALA A 13 4.48 18.20 19.95
N HIS A 14 3.76 17.11 20.16
CA HIS A 14 4.32 15.75 20.35
C HIS A 14 4.20 14.89 19.08
N LEU A 15 3.34 15.27 18.13
CA LEU A 15 3.17 14.59 16.85
C LEU A 15 4.23 14.97 15.81
N PHE A 16 4.73 16.21 15.87
CA PHE A 16 5.67 16.74 14.89
C PHE A 16 6.99 17.13 15.53
N ALA A 17 8.08 16.94 14.79
CA ALA A 17 9.37 17.50 15.18
C ALA A 17 9.31 19.03 15.18
N THR A 18 10.00 19.67 16.11
CA THR A 18 10.20 21.12 16.09
C THR A 18 10.88 21.51 14.76
N PRO A 19 10.32 22.43 13.96
CA PRO A 19 10.92 22.80 12.69
C PRO A 19 12.28 23.50 12.88
N ASP A 20 13.36 22.83 12.47
CA ASP A 20 14.71 23.39 12.43
C ASP A 20 15.36 23.17 11.05
N PRO A 21 14.98 23.97 10.03
CA PRO A 21 15.48 23.78 8.67
C PRO A 21 16.84 24.48 8.44
N VAL A 22 17.80 23.76 7.87
CA VAL A 22 19.01 24.34 7.29
C VAL A 22 18.71 24.79 5.86
N VAL A 23 18.88 26.07 5.56
CA VAL A 23 18.58 26.66 4.25
C VAL A 23 19.88 27.08 3.54
N GLU A 24 20.17 26.43 2.41
CA GLU A 24 21.24 26.78 1.49
C GLU A 24 20.68 27.72 0.41
N ARG A 25 21.19 28.96 0.34
CA ARG A 25 20.87 29.91 -0.73
C ARG A 25 21.92 29.81 -1.84
N ARG A 26 21.47 29.65 -3.09
CA ARG A 26 22.35 29.41 -4.24
C ARG A 26 22.51 30.65 -5.13
N PRO A 27 23.60 30.74 -5.92
CA PRO A 27 23.86 31.90 -6.77
C PRO A 27 22.81 32.15 -7.87
N ASP A 28 22.07 31.11 -8.27
CA ASP A 28 20.97 31.18 -9.24
C ASP A 28 19.65 31.71 -8.64
N GLY A 29 19.67 32.11 -7.37
CA GLY A 29 18.49 32.58 -6.63
C GLY A 29 17.64 31.45 -6.03
N SER A 30 17.98 30.17 -6.25
CA SER A 30 17.26 29.06 -5.65
C SER A 30 17.61 28.85 -4.17
N GLN A 31 16.68 28.26 -3.41
CA GLN A 31 16.88 27.89 -2.01
C GLN A 31 16.64 26.40 -1.82
N ARG A 32 17.51 25.75 -1.07
CA ARG A 32 17.38 24.35 -0.69
C ARG A 32 17.27 24.24 0.83
N ALA A 33 16.12 23.81 1.32
CA ALA A 33 15.89 23.54 2.73
C ALA A 33 16.06 22.03 3.01
N ARG A 34 16.66 21.69 4.15
CA ARG A 34 16.72 20.33 4.68
C ARG A 34 16.53 20.34 6.19
N SER A 35 16.08 19.22 6.76
CA SER A 35 16.12 19.06 8.22
C SER A 35 17.56 19.20 8.74
N ALA A 36 17.73 19.84 9.90
CA ALA A 36 18.97 19.78 10.66
C ALA A 36 19.22 18.37 11.22
N ASP A 37 18.15 17.65 11.57
CA ASP A 37 18.22 16.31 12.13
C ASP A 37 18.65 15.25 11.12
N ALA A 38 19.53 14.35 11.56
CA ALA A 38 19.89 13.17 10.80
C ALA A 38 18.68 12.22 10.66
N LEU A 39 18.50 11.69 9.46
CA LEU A 39 17.44 10.73 9.18
C LEU A 39 17.70 9.43 9.97
N ARG A 40 16.77 9.08 10.85
CA ARG A 40 16.82 7.82 11.63
C ARG A 40 16.56 6.62 10.71
N PRO A 41 16.94 5.39 11.10
CA PRO A 41 16.58 4.19 10.35
C PRO A 41 15.07 4.12 10.10
N TYR A 42 14.68 3.80 8.87
CA TYR A 42 13.29 3.72 8.42
C TYR A 42 13.09 2.47 7.56
N GLY A 43 11.86 1.97 7.51
CA GLY A 43 11.48 0.90 6.60
C GLY A 43 11.66 1.35 5.14
N ARG A 44 12.30 0.52 4.33
CA ARG A 44 12.57 0.78 2.91
C ARG A 44 11.31 0.69 2.07
N SER A 45 10.33 -0.08 2.53
CA SER A 45 9.03 -0.25 1.90
C SER A 45 7.92 -0.35 2.95
N VAL A 46 6.67 -0.15 2.53
CA VAL A 46 5.49 -0.37 3.39
C VAL A 46 5.44 -1.82 3.90
N THR A 47 5.95 -2.78 3.12
CA THR A 47 5.92 -4.20 3.49
C THR A 47 7.00 -4.61 4.50
N ASP A 48 8.02 -3.78 4.77
CA ASP A 48 8.92 -4.01 5.91
C ASP A 48 8.13 -4.03 7.23
N TRP A 49 7.07 -3.21 7.35
CA TRP A 49 6.18 -3.24 8.52
C TRP A 49 5.35 -4.53 8.57
N LEU A 50 4.90 -5.05 7.43
CA LEU A 50 4.20 -6.34 7.35
C LEU A 50 5.09 -7.46 7.86
N VAL A 51 6.36 -7.51 7.43
CA VAL A 51 7.35 -8.48 7.90
C VAL A 51 7.59 -8.35 9.40
N GLN A 52 7.80 -7.12 9.89
CA GLN A 52 8.02 -6.86 11.32
C GLN A 52 6.84 -7.34 12.17
N TRP A 53 5.61 -7.03 11.78
CA TRP A 53 4.42 -7.39 12.55
C TRP A 53 4.03 -8.85 12.42
N ALA A 54 4.31 -9.50 11.29
CA ALA A 54 4.20 -10.94 11.16
C ALA A 54 5.12 -11.69 12.13
N ALA A 55 6.33 -11.19 12.37
CA ALA A 55 7.22 -11.75 13.38
C ALA A 55 6.78 -11.41 14.82
N ARG A 56 6.36 -10.16 15.07
CA ARG A 56 6.08 -9.67 16.43
C ARG A 56 4.72 -10.10 16.97
N ALA A 57 3.71 -10.23 16.11
CA ALA A 57 2.34 -10.53 16.49
C ALA A 57 1.63 -11.35 15.40
N PRO A 58 2.11 -12.57 15.11
CA PRO A 58 1.71 -13.37 13.95
C PRO A 58 0.21 -13.64 13.86
N ASP A 59 -0.44 -13.84 15.00
CA ASP A 59 -1.86 -14.25 15.10
C ASP A 59 -2.84 -13.08 15.11
N ARG A 60 -2.35 -11.82 15.14
CA ARG A 60 -3.25 -10.65 15.08
C ARG A 60 -3.86 -10.55 13.70
N ILE A 61 -5.17 -10.30 13.66
CA ILE A 61 -5.88 -10.03 12.41
C ILE A 61 -5.35 -8.75 11.79
N PHE A 62 -4.93 -8.85 10.53
CA PHE A 62 -4.46 -7.72 9.74
C PHE A 62 -5.53 -7.29 8.71
N LEU A 63 -6.07 -8.25 7.95
CA LEU A 63 -7.11 -7.99 6.95
C LEU A 63 -8.39 -8.75 7.29
N GLN A 64 -9.53 -8.13 6.98
CA GLN A 64 -10.83 -8.79 7.05
C GLN A 64 -11.80 -8.21 6.03
N GLU A 65 -12.64 -9.08 5.46
CA GLU A 65 -13.74 -8.70 4.57
C GLU A 65 -14.95 -9.59 4.82
N ARG A 66 -16.14 -9.16 4.38
CA ARG A 66 -17.32 -10.04 4.37
C ARG A 66 -17.14 -11.08 3.27
N SER A 67 -17.37 -12.35 3.60
CA SER A 67 -17.25 -13.45 2.63
C SER A 67 -18.25 -13.38 1.48
N ALA A 68 -19.33 -12.60 1.63
CA ALA A 68 -20.30 -12.31 0.59
C ALA A 68 -20.94 -10.92 0.84
N PRO A 69 -21.47 -10.25 -0.20
CA PRO A 69 -22.17 -8.97 -0.07
C PRO A 69 -23.61 -9.16 0.45
N THR A 70 -23.80 -10.05 1.43
CA THR A 70 -25.10 -10.33 2.05
C THR A 70 -25.08 -9.95 3.54
N PRO A 71 -26.15 -9.35 4.07
CA PRO A 71 -26.26 -9.08 5.50
C PRO A 71 -26.06 -10.36 6.31
N GLY A 72 -25.20 -10.30 7.34
CA GLY A 72 -24.90 -11.44 8.19
C GLY A 72 -23.84 -12.41 7.65
N ALA A 73 -23.29 -12.18 6.46
CA ALA A 73 -22.21 -13.02 5.94
C ALA A 73 -21.02 -13.10 6.93
N PRO A 74 -20.38 -14.28 7.07
CA PRO A 74 -19.22 -14.43 7.93
C PRO A 74 -18.06 -13.53 7.45
N TRP A 75 -17.12 -13.27 8.35
CA TRP A 75 -15.90 -12.55 8.01
C TRP A 75 -14.83 -13.53 7.54
N ARG A 76 -14.28 -13.30 6.34
CA ARG A 76 -12.97 -13.81 5.97
C ARG A 76 -11.94 -12.96 6.68
N LYS A 77 -11.00 -13.60 7.37
CA LYS A 77 -9.94 -12.93 8.14
C LYS A 77 -8.59 -13.47 7.73
N MET A 78 -7.57 -12.63 7.77
CA MET A 78 -6.18 -13.03 7.63
C MET A 78 -5.34 -12.42 8.75
N THR A 79 -4.52 -13.26 9.37
CA THR A 79 -3.52 -12.80 10.34
C THR A 79 -2.31 -12.19 9.64
N TYR A 80 -1.47 -11.44 10.37
CA TYR A 80 -0.21 -10.93 9.81
C TYR A 80 0.66 -12.02 9.19
N ALA A 81 0.81 -13.16 9.88
CA ALA A 81 1.62 -14.28 9.37
C ALA A 81 1.03 -14.89 8.09
N GLN A 82 -0.29 -15.09 8.04
CA GLN A 82 -0.98 -15.60 6.85
C GLN A 82 -0.88 -14.63 5.68
N THR A 83 -1.03 -13.32 5.94
CA THR A 83 -0.90 -12.30 4.90
C THR A 83 0.52 -12.25 4.34
N LEU A 84 1.56 -12.27 5.19
CA LEU A 84 2.94 -12.26 4.70
C LEU A 84 3.24 -13.47 3.80
N ALA A 85 2.90 -14.69 4.25
CA ALA A 85 3.13 -15.90 3.47
C ALA A 85 2.43 -15.84 2.09
N ARG A 86 1.21 -15.28 2.05
CA ARG A 86 0.47 -15.13 0.79
C ARG A 86 1.06 -14.06 -0.11
N VAL A 87 1.52 -12.95 0.47
CA VAL A 87 2.21 -11.86 -0.23
C VAL A 87 3.50 -12.36 -0.87
N GLU A 88 4.33 -13.11 -0.15
CA GLU A 88 5.58 -13.68 -0.67
C GLU A 88 5.33 -14.63 -1.85
N ALA A 89 4.33 -15.51 -1.73
CA ALA A 89 3.95 -16.43 -2.81
C ALA A 89 3.44 -15.70 -4.06
N LEU A 90 2.59 -14.69 -3.89
CA LEU A 90 2.09 -13.88 -5.00
C LEU A 90 3.22 -13.07 -5.64
N ALA A 91 4.10 -12.48 -4.82
CA ALA A 91 5.23 -11.68 -5.28
C ALA A 91 6.18 -12.50 -6.17
N ALA A 92 6.48 -13.75 -5.78
CA ALA A 92 7.22 -14.68 -6.63
C ALA A 92 6.50 -14.95 -7.97
N GLY A 93 5.17 -15.06 -7.96
CA GLY A 93 4.35 -15.17 -9.17
C GLY A 93 4.44 -13.94 -10.07
N LEU A 94 4.35 -12.72 -9.50
CA LEU A 94 4.46 -11.47 -10.26
C LEU A 94 5.83 -11.35 -10.96
N LEU A 95 6.92 -11.71 -10.25
CA LEU A 95 8.25 -11.76 -10.85
C LEU A 95 8.34 -12.82 -11.97
N SER A 96 7.68 -13.97 -11.79
CA SER A 96 7.64 -15.03 -12.81
C SER A 96 6.90 -14.61 -14.08
N LEU A 97 5.93 -13.69 -13.98
CA LEU A 97 5.26 -13.05 -15.13
C LEU A 97 6.12 -11.97 -15.81
N GLY A 98 7.32 -11.72 -15.27
CA GLY A 98 8.25 -10.69 -15.75
C GLY A 98 7.79 -9.27 -15.44
N LEU A 99 6.94 -9.09 -14.42
CA LEU A 99 6.58 -7.76 -13.94
C LEU A 99 7.76 -7.10 -13.23
N GLY A 100 7.80 -5.77 -13.26
CA GLY A 100 8.90 -4.97 -12.70
C GLY A 100 8.58 -3.48 -12.70
N PRO A 101 9.57 -2.63 -12.38
CA PRO A 101 9.42 -1.17 -12.36
C PRO A 101 8.82 -0.58 -13.64
N ASP A 102 9.19 -1.14 -14.80
CA ASP A 102 8.74 -0.69 -16.12
C ASP A 102 7.55 -1.49 -16.69
N ARG A 103 7.08 -2.50 -15.93
CA ARG A 103 5.96 -3.37 -16.30
C ARG A 103 5.00 -3.48 -15.12
N PRO A 104 4.21 -2.40 -14.87
CA PRO A 104 3.36 -2.32 -13.69
C PRO A 104 2.19 -3.28 -13.75
N LEU A 105 1.61 -3.58 -12.58
CA LEU A 105 0.40 -4.38 -12.41
C LEU A 105 -0.83 -3.46 -12.39
N ALA A 106 -1.80 -3.71 -13.26
CA ALA A 106 -3.13 -3.09 -13.19
C ALA A 106 -4.11 -4.00 -12.46
N ILE A 107 -4.82 -3.48 -11.46
CA ILE A 107 -5.83 -4.24 -10.71
C ILE A 107 -7.20 -3.63 -10.98
N LEU A 108 -8.00 -4.29 -11.80
CA LEU A 108 -9.42 -3.97 -11.98
C LEU A 108 -10.25 -4.89 -11.10
N GLY A 109 -10.61 -4.41 -9.91
CA GLY A 109 -11.38 -5.20 -8.96
C GLY A 109 -11.88 -4.36 -7.79
N ASP A 110 -12.90 -4.88 -7.10
CA ASP A 110 -13.43 -4.25 -5.90
C ASP A 110 -12.41 -4.21 -4.76
N ASN A 111 -12.75 -3.45 -3.72
CA ASN A 111 -11.97 -3.43 -2.49
C ASN A 111 -12.13 -4.77 -1.75
N SER A 112 -11.14 -5.65 -1.89
CA SER A 112 -11.13 -6.99 -1.32
C SER A 112 -9.78 -7.34 -0.70
N ILE A 113 -9.74 -8.42 0.09
CA ILE A 113 -8.50 -9.01 0.60
C ILE A 113 -7.59 -9.39 -0.56
N ASP A 114 -8.11 -9.95 -1.65
CA ASP A 114 -7.29 -10.37 -2.78
C ASP A 114 -6.67 -9.17 -3.51
N HIS A 115 -7.40 -8.04 -3.60
CA HIS A 115 -6.85 -6.77 -4.08
C HIS A 115 -5.70 -6.32 -3.18
N ALA A 116 -5.92 -6.27 -1.86
CA ALA A 116 -4.88 -5.87 -0.90
C ALA A 116 -3.64 -6.77 -0.99
N LEU A 117 -3.82 -8.08 -1.15
CA LEU A 117 -2.74 -9.04 -1.29
C LEU A 117 -1.91 -8.81 -2.55
N LEU A 118 -2.54 -8.57 -3.71
CA LEU A 118 -1.83 -8.26 -4.96
C LEU A 118 -1.07 -6.93 -4.86
N THR A 119 -1.69 -5.92 -4.25
CA THR A 119 -1.03 -4.63 -4.00
C THR A 119 0.20 -4.79 -3.10
N LEU A 120 0.06 -5.50 -1.99
CA LEU A 120 1.17 -5.75 -1.08
C LEU A 120 2.27 -6.57 -1.75
N ALA A 121 1.92 -7.58 -2.55
CA ALA A 121 2.87 -8.36 -3.34
C ALA A 121 3.67 -7.48 -4.30
N GLY A 122 3.02 -6.63 -5.09
CA GLY A 122 3.71 -5.71 -5.99
C GLY A 122 4.66 -4.78 -5.25
N LEU A 123 4.19 -4.15 -4.17
CA LEU A 123 5.02 -3.30 -3.31
C LEU A 123 6.18 -4.05 -2.65
N HIS A 124 6.05 -5.35 -2.39
CA HIS A 124 7.08 -6.18 -1.79
C HIS A 124 8.27 -6.43 -2.71
N VAL A 125 8.03 -6.51 -4.02
CA VAL A 125 9.07 -6.77 -5.04
C VAL A 125 9.35 -5.58 -5.96
N GLY A 126 8.84 -4.39 -5.63
CA GLY A 126 9.10 -3.16 -6.39
C GLY A 126 8.37 -3.09 -7.74
N VAL A 127 7.28 -3.83 -7.90
CA VAL A 127 6.37 -3.71 -9.06
C VAL A 127 5.35 -2.61 -8.74
N PRO A 128 5.27 -1.52 -9.54
CA PRO A 128 4.24 -0.50 -9.32
C PRO A 128 2.85 -1.10 -9.55
N VAL A 129 1.90 -0.73 -8.70
CA VAL A 129 0.53 -1.25 -8.73
C VAL A 129 -0.44 -0.10 -8.96
N SER A 130 -1.35 -0.28 -9.93
CA SER A 130 -2.39 0.69 -10.25
C SER A 130 -3.78 0.10 -10.00
N PRO A 131 -4.47 0.46 -8.90
CA PRO A 131 -5.86 0.10 -8.70
C PRO A 131 -6.75 0.91 -9.66
N ILE A 132 -7.61 0.22 -10.40
CA ILE A 132 -8.55 0.82 -11.36
C ILE A 132 -9.97 0.58 -10.87
N SER A 133 -10.76 1.65 -10.79
CA SER A 133 -12.15 1.57 -10.36
C SER A 133 -12.99 0.71 -11.30
N VAL A 134 -13.72 -0.26 -10.73
CA VAL A 134 -14.65 -1.13 -11.47
C VAL A 134 -15.74 -0.34 -12.19
N ALA A 135 -16.09 0.86 -11.73
CA ALA A 135 -17.08 1.71 -12.38
C ALA A 135 -16.69 2.09 -13.82
N TYR A 136 -15.38 2.19 -14.11
CA TYR A 136 -14.89 2.46 -15.46
C TYR A 136 -15.05 1.27 -16.42
N SER A 137 -15.36 0.09 -15.90
CA SER A 137 -15.74 -1.08 -16.69
C SER A 137 -17.24 -1.33 -16.67
N LEU A 138 -17.86 -1.43 -15.49
CA LEU A 138 -19.25 -1.88 -15.37
C LEU A 138 -20.28 -0.84 -15.82
N GLN A 139 -19.98 0.45 -15.66
CA GLN A 139 -20.91 1.54 -15.99
C GLN A 139 -20.60 2.18 -17.35
N SER A 140 -19.52 1.77 -18.00
CA SER A 140 -19.09 2.31 -19.28
C SER A 140 -19.52 1.40 -20.43
N ARG A 141 -20.30 1.92 -21.38
CA ARG A 141 -20.67 1.16 -22.58
C ARG A 141 -19.51 1.02 -23.56
N ASP A 142 -18.68 2.05 -23.66
CA ASP A 142 -17.60 2.12 -24.63
C ASP A 142 -16.21 1.80 -24.04
N HIS A 143 -16.07 1.70 -22.71
CA HIS A 143 -14.81 1.45 -21.98
C HIS A 143 -13.68 2.43 -22.32
N MET A 144 -13.98 3.64 -22.83
CA MET A 144 -12.95 4.57 -23.28
C MET A 144 -11.99 4.96 -22.14
N LYS A 145 -12.52 5.24 -20.95
CA LYS A 145 -11.70 5.60 -19.78
C LYS A 145 -10.74 4.49 -19.39
N LEU A 146 -11.21 3.25 -19.34
CA LEU A 146 -10.39 2.09 -19.03
C LEU A 146 -9.26 1.93 -20.06
N ARG A 147 -9.58 1.97 -21.36
CA ARG A 147 -8.56 1.88 -22.42
C ARG A 147 -7.54 3.01 -22.35
N SER A 148 -7.97 4.23 -22.09
CA SER A 148 -7.06 5.38 -21.93
C SER A 148 -6.12 5.21 -20.74
N ILE A 149 -6.62 4.71 -19.60
CA ILE A 149 -5.81 4.41 -18.42
C ILE A 149 -4.77 3.33 -18.75
N LEU A 150 -5.21 2.20 -19.32
CA LEU A 150 -4.31 1.09 -19.66
C LEU A 150 -3.25 1.52 -20.69
N LYS A 151 -3.63 2.33 -21.69
CA LYS A 151 -2.67 2.88 -22.67
C LYS A 151 -1.64 3.80 -22.04
N ALA A 152 -2.05 4.64 -21.08
CA ALA A 152 -1.13 5.55 -20.39
C ALA A 152 -0.22 4.80 -19.40
N LEU A 153 -0.74 3.76 -18.76
CA LEU A 153 -0.03 2.95 -17.77
C LEU A 153 0.96 1.96 -18.42
N GLY A 154 0.61 1.38 -19.57
CA GLY A 154 1.40 0.33 -20.23
C GLY A 154 1.65 -0.90 -19.33
N PRO A 155 0.62 -1.51 -18.71
CA PRO A 155 0.81 -2.55 -17.73
C PRO A 155 1.38 -3.84 -18.33
N GLY A 156 2.14 -4.57 -17.53
CA GLY A 156 2.64 -5.90 -17.86
C GLY A 156 1.61 -7.01 -17.61
N ALA A 157 0.64 -6.75 -16.74
CA ALA A 157 -0.50 -7.61 -16.40
C ALA A 157 -1.68 -6.77 -15.89
#